data_AF-A8XP46-F1
#
_entry.id   AF-A8XP46-F1
#
_cell.length_a   1.000
_cell.length_b   1.000
_cell.length_c   1.000
_cell.angle_alpha   90.00
_cell.angle_beta   90.00
_cell.angle_gamma   90.00
#
_symmetry.space_group_name_H-M   'P 1'
#
loop_
_entity.id
_entity.type
_entity.pdbx_description
1 polymer ?
#
loop_
_entity_poly.entity_id
_entity_poly.type
_entity_poly.pdbx_seq_one_letter_code
_entity_poly.pdbx_strand_id
1 'polypeptide(L)'
;MIGIAASDLFILGYLVYLHTLELLESNNECWNRFNYPAQLVVYWGNPLRDGLQKSIPWLGISMAVLRLLIVKNLLNPKFENLSNPKFSVVLTLVTYILSTFWSLFLYRGYSLADGNDLWQPAPSCTGFPVNYTEHQFYIQYERDVNVESDCMIEVYLFTDGLLKIIPTIVFPILTGLLIRELSAANTRRKKLTATQSKSTRADHTTKLIVCMTAMFMAAEGPPGILLVLQGFVKNSVGFSQLMSDLMFIFFIFAVLNSITHCLICLTVSTQYRSTVKSLLCCGTSKPNKKETGTVTVKVNASMMTPAT
;
A
#
# COMPACT_ATOMS: atom_id res chain seq x y z
N MET A 1 2.97 8.64 2.21
CA MET A 1 3.15 8.33 0.77
C MET A 1 4.40 7.51 0.54
N ILE A 2 5.58 7.92 1.05
CA ILE A 2 6.82 7.14 0.91
C ILE A 2 6.62 5.70 1.42
N GLY A 3 6.05 5.51 2.62
CA GLY A 3 5.75 4.17 3.15
C GLY A 3 4.87 3.34 2.20
N ILE A 4 3.72 3.87 1.78
CA ILE A 4 2.82 3.19 0.82
C ILE A 4 3.56 2.80 -0.47
N ALA A 5 4.34 3.72 -1.05
CA ALA A 5 5.08 3.45 -2.28
C ALA A 5 6.20 2.41 -2.08
N ALA A 6 6.87 2.40 -0.93
CA ALA A 6 7.88 1.39 -0.61
C ALA A 6 7.24 0.01 -0.42
N SER A 7 6.08 -0.05 0.25
CA SER A 7 5.28 -1.28 0.40
C SER A 7 4.84 -1.81 -0.97
N ASP A 8 4.28 -0.95 -1.82
CA ASP A 8 3.86 -1.30 -3.19
C ASP A 8 5.03 -1.84 -4.03
N LEU A 9 6.19 -1.17 -3.98
CA LEU A 9 7.39 -1.59 -4.70
C LEU A 9 7.85 -2.99 -4.26
N PHE A 10 7.87 -3.26 -2.96
CA PHE A 10 8.24 -4.56 -2.43
C PHE A 10 7.23 -5.65 -2.85
N ILE A 11 5.92 -5.38 -2.68
CA ILE A 11 4.86 -6.34 -3.00
C ILE A 11 4.89 -6.72 -4.49
N LEU A 12 5.00 -5.72 -5.37
CA LEU A 12 5.07 -5.94 -6.81
C LEU A 12 6.38 -6.63 -7.22
N GLY A 13 7.51 -6.23 -6.63
CA GLY A 13 8.81 -6.88 -6.89
C GLY A 13 8.83 -8.35 -6.46
N TYR A 14 8.29 -8.65 -5.29
CA TYR A 14 8.17 -10.03 -4.81
C TYR A 14 7.17 -10.87 -5.62
N LEU A 15 6.09 -10.25 -6.11
CA LEU A 15 5.18 -10.92 -7.04
C LEU A 15 5.88 -11.32 -8.35
N VAL A 16 6.67 -10.41 -8.91
CA VAL A 16 7.49 -10.71 -10.11
C VAL A 16 8.43 -11.88 -9.81
N TYR A 17 9.09 -11.87 -8.66
CA TYR A 17 9.93 -12.98 -8.22
C TYR A 17 9.17 -14.31 -8.20
N LEU A 18 8.00 -14.38 -7.56
CA LEU A 18 7.19 -15.62 -7.51
C LEU A 18 6.82 -16.14 -8.91
N HIS A 19 6.33 -15.26 -9.79
CA HIS A 19 5.98 -15.67 -11.15
C HIS A 19 7.21 -16.05 -11.99
N THR A 20 8.37 -15.44 -11.75
CA THR A 20 9.60 -15.88 -12.43
C THR A 20 10.00 -17.30 -12.00
N LEU A 21 9.81 -17.67 -10.73
CA LEU A 21 10.05 -19.05 -10.29
C LEU A 21 9.08 -20.04 -10.98
N GLU A 22 7.80 -19.68 -11.10
CA GLU A 22 6.79 -20.51 -11.79
C GLU A 22 7.11 -20.67 -13.29
N LEU A 23 7.49 -19.57 -13.96
CA LEU A 23 7.86 -19.60 -15.37
C LEU A 23 9.14 -20.39 -15.62
N LEU A 24 10.10 -20.31 -14.71
CA LEU A 24 11.34 -21.09 -14.80
C LEU A 24 11.06 -22.58 -14.61
N GLU A 25 10.20 -22.96 -13.67
CA GLU A 25 9.78 -24.35 -13.50
C GLU A 25 9.04 -24.89 -14.74
N SER A 26 8.11 -24.11 -15.30
CA SER A 26 7.35 -24.54 -16.48
C SER A 26 8.19 -24.65 -17.75
N ASN A 27 9.26 -23.87 -17.89
CA ASN A 27 10.08 -23.84 -19.10
C ASN A 27 11.39 -24.63 -18.99
N ASN A 28 11.85 -24.91 -17.77
CA ASN A 28 13.15 -25.52 -17.52
C ASN A 28 13.01 -26.67 -16.53
N GLU A 29 12.72 -27.86 -17.08
CA GLU A 29 12.68 -29.12 -16.33
C GLU A 29 14.04 -29.51 -15.69
N CYS A 30 15.10 -28.77 -16.02
CA CYS A 30 16.45 -28.96 -15.50
C CYS A 30 16.76 -28.08 -14.28
N TRP A 31 15.77 -27.40 -13.71
CA TRP A 31 15.95 -26.54 -12.55
C TRP A 31 15.01 -26.89 -11.40
N ASN A 32 15.58 -27.13 -10.23
CA ASN A 32 14.84 -27.42 -9.01
C ASN A 32 14.28 -26.13 -8.39
N ARG A 33 12.98 -25.88 -8.57
CA ARG A 33 12.24 -24.77 -7.91
C ARG A 33 12.23 -24.87 -6.38
N PHE A 34 12.24 -26.10 -5.86
CA PHE A 34 12.12 -26.39 -4.42
C PHE A 34 13.48 -26.47 -3.72
N ASN A 35 14.52 -25.84 -4.28
CA ASN A 35 15.80 -25.72 -3.62
C ASN A 35 15.72 -24.85 -2.34
N TYR A 36 16.64 -25.08 -1.40
CA TYR A 36 16.66 -24.39 -0.12
C TYR A 36 16.68 -22.84 -0.23
N PRO A 37 17.55 -22.19 -1.03
CA PRO A 37 17.61 -20.73 -1.05
C PRO A 37 16.34 -20.09 -1.62
N ALA A 38 15.72 -20.67 -2.66
CA ALA A 38 14.46 -20.17 -3.19
C ALA A 38 13.35 -20.29 -2.14
N GLN A 39 13.24 -21.44 -1.48
CA GLN A 39 12.21 -21.66 -0.47
C GLN A 39 12.44 -20.82 0.79
N LEU A 40 13.69 -20.51 1.16
CA LEU A 40 13.99 -19.58 2.24
C LEU A 40 13.51 -18.15 1.93
N VAL A 41 13.69 -17.70 0.69
CA VAL A 41 13.17 -16.39 0.24
C VAL A 41 11.64 -16.39 0.27
N VAL A 42 11.00 -17.48 -0.17
CA VAL A 42 9.53 -17.60 -0.13
C VAL A 42 9.00 -17.63 1.31
N TYR A 43 9.70 -18.36 2.19
CA TYR A 43 9.33 -18.52 3.60
C TYR A 43 9.29 -17.18 4.35
N TRP A 44 10.30 -16.32 4.17
CA TRP A 44 10.33 -14.99 4.79
C TRP A 44 9.59 -13.92 3.97
N GLY A 45 9.54 -14.08 2.66
CA GLY A 45 8.90 -13.14 1.75
C GLY A 45 7.38 -13.12 1.89
N ASN A 46 6.74 -14.28 2.10
CA ASN A 46 5.30 -14.39 2.29
C ASN A 46 4.76 -13.60 3.50
N PRO A 47 5.27 -13.77 4.74
CA PRO A 47 4.81 -12.99 5.89
C PRO A 47 5.10 -11.51 5.74
N LEU A 48 6.25 -11.14 5.16
CA LEU A 48 6.61 -9.75 4.95
C LEU A 48 5.68 -9.07 3.93
N ARG A 49 5.42 -9.73 2.80
CA ARG A 49 4.45 -9.27 1.79
C ARG A 49 3.08 -9.09 2.40
N ASP A 50 2.60 -10.09 3.14
CA ASP A 50 1.29 -10.08 3.77
C ASP A 50 1.15 -8.91 4.76
N GLY A 51 2.15 -8.70 5.63
CA GLY A 51 2.16 -7.60 6.59
C GLY A 51 2.22 -6.23 5.91
N LEU A 52 3.03 -6.08 4.85
CA LEU A 52 3.09 -4.84 4.08
C LEU A 52 1.78 -4.56 3.35
N GLN A 53 1.13 -5.57 2.77
CA GLN A 53 -0.16 -5.43 2.11
C GLN A 53 -1.23 -4.94 3.09
N LYS A 54 -1.27 -5.53 4.30
CA LYS A 54 -2.15 -5.11 5.39
C LYS A 54 -1.92 -3.68 5.84
N SER A 55 -0.68 -3.22 5.85
CA SER A 55 -0.34 -1.87 6.32
C SER A 55 -0.84 -0.75 5.39
N ILE A 56 -0.97 -1.01 4.08
CA ILE A 56 -1.29 0.02 3.06
C ILE A 56 -2.64 0.70 3.36
N PRO A 57 -3.77 -0.02 3.55
CA PRO A 57 -5.05 0.56 3.95
C PRO A 57 -4.96 1.46 5.19
N TRP A 58 -4.27 1.01 6.23
CA TRP A 58 -4.13 1.74 7.50
C TRP A 58 -3.29 3.01 7.36
N LEU A 59 -2.22 2.96 6.55
CA LEU A 59 -1.45 4.15 6.18
C LEU A 59 -2.28 5.12 5.34
N GLY A 60 -3.15 4.61 4.47
CA GLY A 60 -4.12 5.40 3.70
C GLY A 60 -5.09 6.15 4.60
N ILE A 61 -5.74 5.45 5.54
CA ILE A 61 -6.62 6.05 6.54
C ILE A 61 -5.88 7.09 7.38
N SER A 62 -4.71 6.73 7.91
CA SER A 62 -3.88 7.62 8.72
C SER A 62 -3.55 8.91 7.98
N MET A 63 -3.20 8.81 6.69
CA MET A 63 -2.95 9.97 5.84
C MET A 63 -4.22 10.82 5.64
N ALA A 64 -5.38 10.20 5.40
CA ALA A 64 -6.64 10.92 5.24
C ALA A 64 -7.05 11.65 6.53
N VAL A 65 -6.91 11.01 7.69
CA VAL A 65 -7.16 11.61 9.01
C VAL A 65 -6.23 12.79 9.24
N LEU A 66 -4.92 12.64 9.00
CA LEU A 66 -3.97 13.73 9.16
C LEU A 66 -4.31 14.92 8.26
N ARG A 67 -4.67 14.68 6.99
CA ARG A 67 -5.11 15.73 6.07
C ARG A 67 -6.36 16.45 6.59
N LEU A 68 -7.35 15.71 7.07
CA LEU A 68 -8.58 16.26 7.59
C LEU A 68 -8.32 17.11 8.85
N LEU A 69 -7.52 16.61 9.78
CA LEU A 69 -7.14 17.33 11.00
C LEU A 69 -6.39 18.62 10.69
N ILE A 70 -5.42 18.57 9.77
CA ILE A 70 -4.66 19.74 9.36
C ILE A 70 -5.60 20.78 8.72
N VAL A 71 -6.44 20.38 7.76
CA VAL A 71 -7.36 21.31 7.06
C VAL A 71 -8.38 21.94 8.02
N LYS A 72 -8.94 21.14 8.94
CA LYS A 72 -9.95 21.60 9.89
C LYS A 72 -9.38 22.52 10.97
N ASN A 73 -8.17 22.22 11.45
CA ASN A 73 -7.56 22.90 12.60
C ASN A 73 -6.36 23.78 12.21
N LEU A 74 -6.34 24.32 10.99
CA LEU A 74 -5.26 25.17 10.46
C LEU A 74 -4.87 26.36 11.35
N LEU A 75 -5.72 26.74 12.32
CA LEU A 75 -5.56 27.88 13.23
C LEU A 75 -5.19 27.49 14.67
N ASN A 76 -5.03 26.20 14.98
CA ASN A 76 -4.73 25.75 16.34
C ASN A 76 -3.28 25.25 16.44
N PRO A 77 -2.40 25.91 17.23
CA PRO A 77 -0.98 25.58 17.32
C PRO A 77 -0.72 24.17 17.88
N LYS A 78 -1.67 23.56 18.60
CA LYS A 78 -1.53 22.17 19.08
C LYS A 78 -1.41 21.15 17.94
N PHE A 79 -1.85 21.50 16.72
CA PHE A 79 -1.80 20.62 15.55
C PHE A 79 -0.52 20.78 14.72
N GLU A 80 0.37 21.71 15.08
CA GLU A 80 1.66 21.90 14.40
C GLU A 80 2.55 20.66 14.53
N ASN A 81 2.51 19.99 15.68
CA ASN A 81 3.24 18.73 15.91
C ASN A 81 2.79 17.58 14.99
N LEU A 82 1.54 17.59 14.52
CA LEU A 82 1.03 16.57 13.58
C LEU A 82 1.57 16.75 12.16
N SER A 83 2.10 17.94 11.84
CA SER A 83 2.78 18.22 10.59
C SER A 83 4.27 17.87 10.62
N ASN A 84 4.81 17.44 11.77
CA ASN A 84 6.22 17.10 11.89
C ASN A 84 6.55 15.79 11.15
N PRO A 85 7.66 15.75 10.38
CA PRO A 85 8.03 14.55 9.64
C PRO A 85 8.35 13.37 10.57
N LYS A 86 8.93 13.64 11.75
CA LYS A 86 9.24 12.62 12.76
C LYS A 86 7.98 11.88 13.21
N PHE A 87 6.87 12.60 13.42
CA PHE A 87 5.59 12.01 13.79
C PHE A 87 5.09 11.06 12.69
N SER A 88 5.15 11.48 11.43
CA SER A 88 4.73 10.63 10.30
C SER A 88 5.61 9.37 10.15
N VAL A 89 6.91 9.46 10.44
CA VAL A 89 7.82 8.30 10.41
C VAL A 89 7.47 7.32 11.53
N VAL A 90 7.30 7.81 12.76
CA VAL A 90 6.89 6.98 13.92
C VAL A 90 5.55 6.30 13.63
N LEU A 91 4.56 7.05 13.13
CA LEU A 91 3.26 6.49 12.77
C LEU A 91 3.38 5.37 11.72
N THR A 92 4.20 5.58 10.68
CA THR A 92 4.41 4.56 9.65
C THR A 92 5.07 3.30 10.21
N LEU A 93 6.10 3.47 11.06
CA LEU A 93 6.82 2.37 11.69
C LEU A 93 5.92 1.56 12.64
N VAL A 94 5.08 2.24 13.44
CA VAL A 94 4.10 1.58 14.31
C VAL A 94 3.08 0.78 13.48
N THR A 95 2.55 1.35 12.39
CA THR A 95 1.63 0.62 11.51
C THR A 95 2.29 -0.63 10.91
N TYR A 96 3.55 -0.53 10.45
CA TYR A 96 4.28 -1.70 9.96
C TYR A 96 4.45 -2.77 11.03
N ILE A 97 4.90 -2.41 12.24
CA ILE A 97 5.10 -3.38 13.32
C ILE A 97 3.81 -4.11 13.64
N LEU A 98 2.69 -3.39 13.79
CA LEU A 98 1.40 -3.98 14.10
C LEU A 98 0.91 -4.91 12.98
N SER A 99 1.04 -4.50 11.72
CA SER A 99 0.64 -5.33 10.58
C SER A 99 1.51 -6.57 10.40
N THR A 100 2.83 -6.44 10.53
CA THR A 100 3.75 -7.59 10.42
C THR A 100 3.58 -8.54 11.60
N PHE A 101 3.35 -8.02 12.81
CA PHE A 101 3.11 -8.85 13.98
C PHE A 101 1.85 -9.69 13.82
N TRP A 102 0.78 -9.09 13.29
CA TRP A 102 -0.45 -9.82 12.97
C TRP A 102 -0.21 -10.92 11.92
N SER A 103 0.51 -10.63 10.84
CA SER A 103 0.87 -11.64 9.84
C SER A 103 1.68 -12.79 10.43
N LEU A 104 2.70 -12.48 11.24
CA LEU A 104 3.56 -13.50 11.85
C LEU A 104 2.78 -14.49 12.74
N PHE A 105 1.64 -14.09 13.29
CA PHE A 105 0.78 -14.99 14.07
C PHE A 105 0.30 -16.19 13.25
N LEU A 106 -0.13 -15.97 12.00
CA LEU A 106 -0.49 -17.06 11.08
C LEU A 106 0.74 -17.86 10.64
N TYR A 107 1.80 -17.15 10.25
CA TYR A 107 3.00 -17.78 9.68
C TYR A 107 3.81 -18.58 10.70
N ARG A 108 3.59 -18.40 12.01
CA ARG A 108 4.20 -19.21 13.06
C ARG A 108 3.91 -20.70 12.92
N GLY A 109 2.74 -21.07 12.40
CA GLY A 109 2.37 -22.47 12.18
C GLY A 109 3.00 -23.10 10.93
N TYR A 110 3.73 -22.32 10.14
CA TYR A 110 4.41 -22.82 8.94
C TYR A 110 5.89 -23.08 9.24
N SER A 111 6.35 -24.26 8.84
CA SER A 111 7.75 -24.65 8.92
C SER A 111 8.29 -24.98 7.52
N LEU A 112 9.60 -24.79 7.36
CA LEU A 112 10.32 -25.20 6.17
C LEU A 112 10.82 -26.63 6.42
N ALA A 113 10.19 -27.61 5.78
CA ALA A 113 10.49 -29.02 5.96
C ALA A 113 11.18 -29.59 4.70
N ASP A 114 12.06 -30.56 4.92
CA ASP A 114 12.60 -31.38 3.83
C ASP A 114 11.50 -32.34 3.36
N GLY A 115 11.32 -32.39 2.04
CA GLY A 115 10.41 -33.32 1.40
C GLY A 115 10.98 -34.73 1.43
N ASN A 116 10.09 -35.72 1.48
CA ASN A 116 10.51 -37.10 1.32
C ASN A 116 10.89 -37.43 -0.14
N ASP A 117 10.51 -36.56 -1.08
CA ASP A 117 10.74 -36.72 -2.49
C ASP A 117 12.03 -36.00 -2.91
N LEU A 118 12.87 -36.72 -3.65
CA LEU A 118 14.09 -36.17 -4.24
C LEU A 118 13.80 -35.67 -5.66
N TRP A 119 14.25 -34.46 -5.96
CA TRP A 119 14.20 -33.93 -7.31
C TRP A 119 15.21 -34.63 -8.20
N GLN A 120 14.79 -34.99 -9.40
CA GLN A 120 15.64 -35.52 -10.46
C GLN A 120 15.45 -34.69 -11.74
N PRO A 121 16.54 -34.38 -12.46
CA PRO A 121 16.43 -33.67 -13.72
C PRO A 121 15.75 -34.54 -14.78
N ALA A 122 15.02 -33.91 -15.70
CA ALA A 122 14.44 -34.62 -16.83
C ALA A 122 15.53 -35.28 -17.71
N PRO A 123 15.23 -36.36 -18.46
CA PRO A 123 16.22 -37.06 -19.29
C PRO A 123 16.84 -36.20 -20.40
N SER A 124 16.18 -35.09 -20.77
CA SER A 124 16.63 -34.10 -21.74
C SER A 124 17.75 -33.19 -21.20
N CYS A 125 17.97 -33.17 -19.89
CA CYS A 125 18.92 -32.29 -19.23
C CYS A 125 20.36 -32.81 -19.36
N THR A 126 21.24 -31.99 -19.93
CA THR A 126 22.68 -32.31 -20.05
C THR A 126 23.48 -31.64 -18.93
N GLY A 127 24.59 -32.26 -18.51
CA GLY A 127 25.50 -31.68 -17.50
C GLY A 127 25.31 -32.19 -16.06
N PHE A 128 24.37 -33.10 -15.82
CA PHE A 128 24.20 -33.78 -14.53
C PHE A 128 24.93 -35.13 -14.50
N PRO A 129 25.50 -35.55 -13.36
CA PRO A 129 26.07 -36.89 -13.20
C PRO A 129 24.99 -37.98 -13.21
N VAL A 130 25.40 -39.23 -13.43
CA VAL A 130 24.49 -40.39 -13.42
C VAL A 130 23.84 -40.53 -12.03
N ASN A 131 22.52 -40.71 -11.98
CA ASN A 131 21.71 -40.77 -10.74
C ASN A 131 21.81 -39.51 -9.86
N TYR A 132 21.88 -38.33 -10.47
CA TYR A 132 21.83 -37.07 -9.72
C TYR A 132 20.46 -36.88 -9.05
N THR A 133 20.47 -36.51 -7.77
CA THR A 133 19.29 -36.24 -6.96
C THR A 133 19.53 -35.01 -6.08
N GLU A 134 18.51 -34.17 -5.92
CA GLU A 134 18.53 -33.04 -4.98
C GLU A 134 17.37 -33.11 -3.99
N HIS A 135 17.56 -32.54 -2.80
CA HIS A 135 16.48 -32.37 -1.83
C HIS A 135 15.47 -31.31 -2.30
N GLN A 136 14.20 -31.53 -1.94
CA GLN A 136 13.12 -30.59 -2.19
C GLN A 136 12.56 -30.08 -0.87
N PHE A 137 12.55 -28.77 -0.67
CA PHE A 137 12.02 -28.16 0.53
C PHE A 137 10.60 -27.66 0.27
N TYR A 138 9.72 -27.90 1.23
CA TYR A 138 8.33 -27.46 1.17
C TYR A 138 7.98 -26.64 2.40
N ILE A 139 7.22 -25.58 2.18
CA ILE A 139 6.60 -24.83 3.27
C ILE A 139 5.34 -25.58 3.66
N GLN A 140 5.38 -26.22 4.82
CA GLN A 140 4.29 -27.02 5.32
C GLN A 140 3.70 -26.35 6.55
N TYR A 141 2.38 -26.42 6.68
CA TYR A 141 1.76 -26.09 7.96
C TYR A 141 1.97 -27.29 8.89
N GLU A 142 2.63 -27.06 10.02
CA GLU A 142 2.87 -28.08 11.03
C GLU A 142 1.52 -28.45 11.64
N ARG A 143 0.86 -29.46 11.05
CA ARG A 143 -0.36 -30.03 11.59
C ARG A 143 0.01 -30.79 12.85
N ASP A 144 0.10 -30.08 13.97
CA ASP A 144 -0.24 -30.70 15.23
C ASP A 144 -1.61 -31.34 15.07
N VAL A 145 -1.72 -32.62 15.43
CA VAL A 145 -2.88 -33.53 15.25
C VAL A 145 -4.12 -33.06 16.05
N ASN A 146 -4.12 -31.81 16.52
CA ASN A 146 -5.09 -31.23 17.44
C ASN A 146 -6.05 -30.30 16.71
N VAL A 147 -7.33 -30.40 17.12
CA VAL A 147 -8.46 -29.57 16.67
C VAL A 147 -8.23 -28.05 16.88
N GLU A 148 -7.27 -27.66 17.74
CA GLU A 148 -6.93 -26.25 18.04
C GLU A 148 -6.33 -25.49 16.84
N SER A 149 -5.52 -26.16 16.01
CA SER A 149 -4.84 -25.54 14.86
C SER A 149 -5.83 -25.00 13.83
N ASP A 150 -6.95 -25.70 13.70
CA ASP A 150 -8.01 -25.46 12.73
C ASP A 150 -8.94 -24.30 13.13
N CYS A 151 -9.11 -24.07 14.44
CA CYS A 151 -9.86 -22.93 14.98
C CYS A 151 -9.04 -21.64 14.91
N MET A 152 -7.72 -21.71 15.10
CA MET A 152 -6.84 -20.54 15.01
C MET A 152 -6.85 -19.92 13.61
N ILE A 153 -6.78 -20.75 12.56
CA ILE A 153 -6.85 -20.29 11.17
C ILE A 153 -8.22 -19.66 10.88
N GLU A 154 -9.31 -20.25 11.39
CA GLU A 154 -10.66 -19.71 11.22
C GLU A 154 -10.80 -18.31 11.84
N VAL A 155 -10.41 -18.16 13.10
CA VAL A 155 -10.42 -16.87 13.79
C VAL A 155 -9.54 -15.89 13.05
N TYR A 156 -8.38 -16.31 12.56
CA TYR A 156 -7.49 -15.46 11.77
C TYR A 156 -8.14 -15.00 10.46
N LEU A 157 -8.71 -15.90 9.65
CA LEU A 157 -9.37 -15.55 8.38
C LEU A 157 -10.56 -14.61 8.60
N PHE A 158 -11.37 -14.87 9.61
CA PHE A 158 -12.49 -14.03 9.96
C PHE A 158 -12.05 -12.62 10.39
N THR A 159 -11.09 -12.54 11.31
CA THR A 159 -10.55 -11.26 11.80
C THR A 159 -9.80 -10.50 10.70
N ASP A 160 -9.06 -11.19 9.84
CA ASP A 160 -8.37 -10.57 8.71
C ASP A 160 -9.37 -10.00 7.68
N GLY A 161 -10.44 -10.75 7.39
CA GLY A 161 -11.54 -10.27 6.56
C GLY A 161 -12.18 -9.00 7.13
N LEU A 162 -12.45 -8.95 8.44
CA LEU A 162 -12.95 -7.76 9.11
C LEU A 162 -11.96 -6.58 9.04
N LEU A 163 -10.67 -6.83 9.26
CA LEU A 163 -9.62 -5.81 9.20
C LEU A 163 -9.45 -5.22 7.80
N LYS A 164 -9.89 -5.89 6.73
CA LYS A 164 -9.98 -5.33 5.36
C LYS A 164 -11.28 -4.58 5.09
N ILE A 165 -12.40 -5.05 5.64
CA ILE A 165 -13.71 -4.40 5.48
C ILE A 165 -13.74 -3.03 6.19
N ILE A 166 -13.11 -2.92 7.38
CA ILE A 166 -13.08 -1.66 8.14
C ILE A 166 -12.48 -0.50 7.32
N PRO A 167 -11.26 -0.59 6.77
CA PRO A 167 -10.72 0.43 5.87
C PRO A 167 -11.61 0.72 4.66
N THR A 168 -12.22 -0.31 4.07
CA THR A 168 -13.09 -0.18 2.90
C THR A 168 -14.29 0.74 3.16
N ILE A 169 -14.81 0.76 4.39
CA ILE A 169 -15.92 1.62 4.81
C ILE A 169 -15.43 2.96 5.37
N VAL A 170 -14.38 2.95 6.18
CA VAL A 170 -13.87 4.15 6.85
C VAL A 170 -13.24 5.12 5.84
N PHE A 171 -12.51 4.62 4.85
CA PHE A 171 -11.82 5.44 3.86
C PHE A 171 -12.77 6.33 3.03
N PRO A 172 -13.88 5.84 2.45
CA PRO A 172 -14.83 6.70 1.72
C PRO A 172 -15.52 7.73 2.62
N ILE A 173 -15.83 7.39 3.88
CA ILE A 173 -16.39 8.35 4.84
C ILE A 173 -15.40 9.49 5.08
N LEU A 174 -14.13 9.17 5.35
CA LEU A 174 -13.07 10.16 5.53
C LEU A 174 -12.86 11.01 4.28
N THR A 175 -12.89 10.39 3.10
CA THR A 175 -12.81 11.10 1.82
C THR A 175 -13.96 12.09 1.65
N GLY A 176 -15.20 11.69 1.94
CA GLY A 176 -16.37 12.57 1.87
C GLY A 176 -16.24 13.78 2.81
N LEU A 177 -15.81 13.55 4.05
CA LEU A 177 -15.55 14.63 5.00
C LEU A 177 -14.42 15.56 4.52
N LEU A 178 -13.34 15.00 3.99
CA LEU A 178 -12.21 15.77 3.46
C LEU A 178 -12.64 16.66 2.29
N ILE A 179 -13.45 16.14 1.35
CA ILE A 179 -13.96 16.91 0.21
C ILE A 179 -14.83 18.07 0.71
N ARG A 180 -15.70 17.84 1.70
CA ARG A 180 -16.55 18.87 2.29
C ARG A 180 -15.72 19.99 2.92
N GLU A 181 -14.73 19.64 3.75
CA GLU A 181 -13.84 20.62 4.40
C GLU A 181 -12.98 21.37 3.38
N LEU A 182 -12.45 20.68 2.36
CA LEU A 182 -11.66 21.30 1.30
C LEU A 182 -12.51 22.29 0.49
N SER A 183 -13.77 21.95 0.20
CA SER A 183 -14.71 22.83 -0.50
C SER A 183 -15.06 24.07 0.34
N ALA A 184 -15.31 23.88 1.64
CA ALA A 184 -15.55 24.97 2.58
C ALA A 184 -14.33 25.91 2.69
N ALA A 185 -13.13 25.35 2.82
CA ALA A 185 -11.88 26.10 2.87
C ALA A 185 -11.62 26.87 1.56
N ASN A 186 -11.87 26.25 0.41
CA ASN A 186 -11.76 26.92 -0.89
C ASN A 186 -12.76 28.07 -1.03
N THR A 187 -13.99 27.90 -0.54
CA THR A 187 -15.01 28.95 -0.55
C THR A 187 -14.61 30.14 0.32
N ARG A 188 -14.07 29.89 1.53
CA ARG A 188 -13.52 30.93 2.41
C ARG A 188 -12.37 31.69 1.73
N ARG A 189 -11.45 30.97 1.07
CA ARG A 189 -10.33 31.58 0.32
C ARG A 189 -10.82 32.44 -0.85
N LYS A 190 -11.82 31.98 -1.61
CA LYS A 190 -12.42 32.76 -2.72
C LYS A 190 -13.05 34.07 -2.28
N LYS A 191 -13.63 34.13 -1.06
CA LYS A 191 -14.16 35.37 -0.50
C LYS A 191 -13.07 36.40 -0.14
N LEU A 192 -11.83 35.94 0.12
CA LEU A 192 -10.68 36.77 0.49
C LEU A 192 -9.84 37.23 -0.71
N THR A 193 -9.79 36.45 -1.79
CA THR A 193 -9.07 36.80 -3.02
C THR A 193 -10.05 36.96 -4.18
N ALA A 194 -10.27 38.19 -4.64
CA ALA A 194 -11.13 38.55 -5.77
C ALA A 194 -10.58 38.09 -7.16
N THR A 195 -9.97 36.90 -7.24
CA THR A 195 -9.35 36.38 -8.46
C THR A 195 -10.03 35.09 -8.91
N GLN A 196 -10.80 35.20 -10.00
CA GLN A 196 -11.41 34.11 -10.73
C GLN A 196 -10.32 33.35 -11.53
N SER A 197 -10.06 32.07 -11.18
CA SER A 197 -9.59 31.01 -12.11
C SER A 197 -9.33 29.63 -11.45
N LYS A 198 -9.60 29.43 -10.15
CA LYS A 198 -9.27 28.16 -9.45
C LYS A 198 -10.38 27.07 -9.44
N SER A 199 -11.52 27.23 -10.12
CA SER A 199 -12.60 26.22 -10.07
C SER A 199 -12.22 24.89 -10.72
N THR A 200 -11.71 24.92 -11.96
CA THR A 200 -11.40 23.70 -12.74
C THR A 200 -10.35 22.80 -12.05
N ARG A 201 -9.37 23.39 -11.37
CA ARG A 201 -8.30 22.64 -10.66
C ARG A 201 -8.81 21.98 -9.37
N ALA A 202 -9.73 22.63 -8.67
CA ALA A 202 -10.39 22.03 -7.50
C ALA A 202 -11.26 20.83 -7.91
N ASP A 203 -12.02 20.97 -9.00
CA ASP A 203 -12.89 19.91 -9.51
C ASP A 203 -12.11 18.68 -10.00
N HIS A 204 -10.99 18.88 -10.70
CA HIS A 204 -10.11 17.78 -11.13
C HIS A 204 -9.50 17.02 -9.95
N THR A 205 -9.13 17.73 -8.87
CA THR A 205 -8.54 17.10 -7.68
C THR A 205 -9.60 16.27 -6.93
N THR A 206 -10.83 16.77 -6.82
CA THR A 206 -11.94 16.02 -6.22
C THR A 206 -12.28 14.76 -7.03
N LYS A 207 -12.41 14.86 -8.36
CA LYS A 207 -12.65 13.71 -9.24
C LYS A 207 -11.59 12.63 -9.07
N LEU A 208 -10.32 13.03 -8.97
CA LEU A 208 -9.19 12.13 -8.78
C LEU A 208 -9.26 11.40 -7.43
N ILE A 209 -9.58 12.12 -6.34
CA ILE A 209 -9.70 11.54 -5.00
C ILE A 209 -10.87 10.53 -4.94
N VAL A 210 -12.00 10.85 -5.58
CA VAL A 210 -13.15 9.94 -5.67
C VAL A 210 -12.79 8.68 -6.46
N CYS A 211 -12.11 8.82 -7.60
CA CYS A 211 -11.63 7.69 -8.40
C CYS A 211 -10.69 6.77 -7.59
N MET A 212 -9.71 7.35 -6.89
CA MET A 212 -8.81 6.60 -6.01
C MET A 212 -9.56 5.82 -4.92
N THR A 213 -10.57 6.45 -4.32
CA THR A 213 -11.39 5.83 -3.27
C THR A 213 -12.20 4.66 -3.83
N ALA A 214 -12.77 4.82 -5.03
CA ALA A 214 -13.51 3.75 -5.70
C ALA A 214 -12.61 2.55 -6.06
N MET A 215 -11.40 2.81 -6.58
CA MET A 215 -10.43 1.75 -6.89
C MET A 215 -9.97 1.02 -5.62
N PHE A 216 -9.74 1.75 -4.53
CA PHE A 216 -9.42 1.16 -3.23
C PHE A 216 -10.55 0.25 -2.72
N MET A 217 -11.81 0.69 -2.83
CA MET A 217 -12.96 -0.13 -2.44
C MET A 217 -13.08 -1.40 -3.29
N ALA A 218 -12.83 -1.31 -4.59
CA ALA A 218 -12.84 -2.47 -5.48
C ALA A 218 -11.67 -3.43 -5.22
N ALA A 219 -10.52 -2.92 -4.77
CA ALA A 219 -9.34 -3.72 -4.47
C ALA A 219 -9.40 -4.43 -3.11
N GLU A 220 -9.93 -3.78 -2.06
CA GLU A 220 -9.91 -4.32 -0.69
C GLU A 220 -11.24 -4.93 -0.26
N GLY A 221 -12.36 -4.41 -0.78
CA GLY A 221 -13.71 -4.82 -0.37
C GLY A 221 -14.01 -6.28 -0.67
N PRO A 222 -13.97 -6.71 -1.96
CA PRO A 222 -14.27 -8.09 -2.32
C PRO A 222 -13.35 -9.11 -1.61
N PRO A 223 -12.01 -8.95 -1.57
CA PRO A 223 -11.15 -9.85 -0.81
C PRO A 223 -11.50 -9.96 0.68
N GLY A 224 -11.88 -8.85 1.32
CA GLY A 224 -12.31 -8.87 2.72
C GLY A 224 -13.55 -9.75 2.94
N ILE A 225 -14.53 -9.66 2.04
CA ILE A 225 -15.76 -10.48 2.09
C ILE A 225 -15.43 -11.96 1.85
N LEU A 226 -14.58 -12.29 0.87
CA LEU A 226 -14.19 -13.67 0.59
C LEU A 226 -13.50 -14.33 1.80
N LEU A 227 -12.63 -13.61 2.50
CA LEU A 227 -11.96 -14.12 3.70
C LEU A 227 -12.94 -14.42 4.84
N VAL A 228 -13.93 -13.54 5.05
CA VAL A 228 -15.00 -13.80 6.03
C VAL A 228 -15.80 -15.05 5.66
N LEU A 229 -16.19 -15.18 4.38
CA LEU A 229 -16.93 -16.35 3.89
C LEU A 229 -16.12 -17.64 4.01
N GLN A 230 -14.82 -17.59 3.73
CA GLN A 230 -13.91 -18.72 3.88
C GLN A 230 -13.75 -19.14 5.34
N GLY A 231 -13.78 -18.19 6.28
CA GLY A 231 -13.86 -18.50 7.71
C GLY A 231 -15.11 -19.30 8.08
N PHE A 232 -16.26 -19.04 7.45
CA PHE A 232 -17.52 -19.73 7.76
C PHE A 232 -17.71 -21.07 7.04
N VAL A 233 -17.20 -21.24 5.81
CA VAL A 233 -17.49 -22.41 4.96
C VAL A 233 -16.21 -23.21 4.70
N LYS A 234 -15.99 -24.24 5.52
CA LYS A 234 -14.72 -24.98 5.57
C LYS A 234 -14.74 -26.36 4.89
N ASN A 235 -15.90 -27.01 4.78
CA ASN A 235 -15.98 -28.43 4.45
C ASN A 235 -16.08 -28.74 2.94
N SER A 236 -15.72 -27.79 2.09
CA SER A 236 -15.69 -27.99 0.64
C SER A 236 -14.35 -27.53 0.08
N VAL A 237 -13.54 -28.50 -0.35
CA VAL A 237 -12.28 -28.26 -1.06
C VAL A 237 -12.52 -27.38 -2.29
N GLY A 238 -13.63 -27.63 -3.01
CA GLY A 238 -14.03 -26.84 -4.17
C GLY A 238 -14.37 -25.38 -3.81
N PHE A 239 -14.98 -25.13 -2.65
CA PHE A 239 -15.24 -23.77 -2.19
C PHE A 239 -13.94 -23.02 -1.86
N SER A 240 -12.99 -23.68 -1.19
CA SER A 240 -11.69 -23.08 -0.87
C SER A 240 -10.86 -22.75 -2.13
N GLN A 241 -10.89 -23.64 -3.14
CA GLN A 241 -10.25 -23.38 -4.43
C GLN A 241 -10.90 -22.18 -5.15
N LEU A 242 -12.23 -22.14 -5.22
CA LEU A 242 -12.96 -21.02 -5.80
C LEU A 242 -12.63 -19.68 -5.12
N MET A 243 -12.56 -19.66 -3.78
CA MET A 243 -12.17 -18.45 -3.04
C MET A 243 -10.74 -18.02 -3.38
N SER A 244 -9.80 -18.97 -3.49
CA SER A 244 -8.41 -18.69 -3.87
C SER A 244 -8.30 -18.08 -5.28
N ASP A 245 -9.03 -18.64 -6.25
CA ASP A 245 -9.05 -18.14 -7.63
C ASP A 245 -9.63 -16.71 -7.69
N LEU A 246 -10.72 -16.46 -6.96
CA LEU A 246 -11.30 -15.12 -6.86
C LEU A 246 -10.34 -14.13 -6.18
N MET A 247 -9.63 -14.54 -5.13
CA MET A 247 -8.63 -13.73 -4.46
C MET A 247 -7.50 -13.32 -5.43
N PHE A 248 -7.08 -14.23 -6.31
CA PHE A 248 -6.09 -13.93 -7.34
C PHE A 248 -6.61 -12.91 -8.37
N ILE A 249 -7.87 -13.05 -8.82
CA ILE A 249 -8.50 -12.08 -9.72
C ILE A 249 -8.60 -10.69 -9.06
N PHE A 250 -9.04 -10.64 -7.81
CA PHE A 250 -9.16 -9.37 -7.08
C PHE A 250 -7.81 -8.71 -6.81
N PHE A 251 -6.74 -9.50 -6.72
CA PHE A 251 -5.39 -8.97 -6.59
C PHE A 251 -4.99 -8.09 -7.79
N ILE A 252 -5.53 -8.31 -8.99
CA ILE A 252 -5.33 -7.44 -10.15
C ILE A 252 -5.82 -6.00 -9.85
N PHE A 253 -6.95 -5.86 -9.17
CA PHE A 253 -7.46 -4.54 -8.76
C PHE A 253 -6.55 -3.87 -7.73
N ALA A 254 -5.91 -4.64 -6.84
CA ALA A 254 -4.92 -4.11 -5.92
C ALA A 254 -3.67 -3.57 -6.66
N VAL A 255 -3.20 -4.29 -7.69
CA VAL A 255 -2.11 -3.82 -8.56
C VAL A 255 -2.50 -2.53 -9.30
N LEU A 256 -3.71 -2.48 -9.87
CA LEU A 256 -4.22 -1.28 -10.53
C LEU A 256 -4.33 -0.10 -9.55
N ASN A 257 -4.80 -0.34 -8.33
CA ASN A 257 -4.88 0.67 -7.28
C ASN A 257 -3.48 1.23 -6.94
N SER A 258 -2.45 0.40 -6.83
CA SER A 258 -1.07 0.85 -6.65
C SER A 258 -0.58 1.75 -7.81
N ILE A 259 -0.86 1.38 -9.06
CA ILE A 259 -0.51 2.20 -10.24
C ILE A 259 -1.19 3.57 -10.15
N THR A 260 -2.46 3.62 -9.72
CA THR A 260 -3.16 4.90 -9.56
C THR A 260 -2.49 5.81 -8.54
N HIS A 261 -1.93 5.29 -7.44
CA HIS A 261 -1.22 6.12 -6.47
C HIS A 261 -0.02 6.84 -7.09
N CYS A 262 0.74 6.18 -7.97
CA CYS A 262 1.84 6.80 -8.71
C CYS A 262 1.33 7.91 -9.65
N LEU A 263 0.30 7.62 -10.44
CA LEU A 263 -0.31 8.58 -11.37
C LEU A 263 -0.90 9.80 -10.65
N ILE A 264 -1.47 9.59 -9.47
CA ILE A 264 -2.03 10.65 -8.62
C ILE A 264 -0.92 11.55 -8.08
N CYS A 265 0.19 10.97 -7.63
CA CYS A 265 1.35 11.74 -7.18
C CYS A 265 1.89 12.65 -8.29
N LEU A 266 2.00 12.13 -9.51
CA LEU A 266 2.34 12.90 -10.71
C LEU A 266 1.31 13.98 -11.01
N THR A 267 0.02 13.67 -10.88
CA THR A 267 -1.05 14.58 -11.29
C THR A 267 -1.23 15.75 -10.31
N VAL A 268 -1.16 15.49 -9.00
CA VAL A 268 -1.49 16.48 -7.95
C VAL A 268 -0.30 17.35 -7.56
N SER A 269 0.92 16.79 -7.52
CA SER A 269 2.08 17.50 -6.98
C SER A 269 2.93 18.17 -8.06
N THR A 270 2.92 19.49 -8.09
CA THR A 270 3.81 20.28 -8.96
C THR A 270 5.28 20.07 -8.63
N GLN A 271 5.60 19.89 -7.34
CA GLN A 271 6.95 19.57 -6.87
C GLN A 271 7.40 18.20 -7.41
N TYR A 272 6.53 17.20 -7.36
CA TYR A 272 6.82 15.86 -7.87
C TYR A 272 7.08 15.88 -9.39
N ARG A 273 6.22 16.59 -10.16
CA ARG A 273 6.44 16.78 -11.61
C ARG A 273 7.78 17.46 -11.91
N SER A 274 8.15 18.47 -11.13
CA SER A 274 9.42 19.19 -11.31
C SER A 274 10.62 18.28 -11.06
N THR A 275 10.58 17.47 -10.00
CA THR A 275 11.66 16.51 -9.69
C THR A 275 11.77 15.42 -10.75
N VAL A 276 10.66 14.83 -11.19
CA VAL A 276 10.65 13.82 -12.26
C VAL A 276 11.19 14.41 -13.56
N LYS A 277 10.78 15.63 -13.93
CA LYS A 277 11.32 16.32 -15.09
C LYS A 277 12.82 16.61 -14.94
N SER A 278 13.28 16.97 -13.75
CA SER A 278 14.71 17.19 -13.49
C SER A 278 15.54 15.90 -13.56
N LEU A 279 14.96 14.76 -13.17
CA LEU A 279 15.64 13.45 -13.19
C LEU A 279 15.65 12.84 -14.60
N LEU A 280 14.54 12.92 -15.32
CA LEU A 280 14.39 12.36 -16.68
C LEU A 280 14.94 13.28 -17.77
N CYS A 281 14.93 14.60 -17.55
CA CYS A 281 15.50 15.59 -18.47
C CYS A 281 16.82 16.16 -17.91
N CYS A 282 17.81 15.30 -17.63
CA CYS A 282 19.19 15.74 -17.44
C CYS A 282 19.58 16.73 -18.56
N GLY A 283 19.75 18.02 -18.24
CA GLY A 283 20.46 18.96 -19.11
C GLY A 283 19.83 20.32 -19.46
N THR A 284 18.64 20.70 -18.98
CA THR A 284 18.20 22.12 -19.12
C THR A 284 17.94 22.78 -17.79
N SER A 285 19.03 23.04 -17.07
CA SER A 285 19.07 24.04 -16.01
C SER A 285 18.57 25.37 -16.55
N LYS A 286 17.33 25.75 -16.24
CA LYS A 286 16.99 27.17 -16.13
C LYS A 286 17.31 27.59 -14.70
N PRO A 287 18.08 28.67 -14.49
CA PRO A 287 18.39 29.13 -13.15
C PRO A 287 17.08 29.52 -12.45
N ASN A 288 16.82 28.92 -11.28
CA ASN A 288 15.73 29.32 -10.40
C ASN A 288 15.93 30.79 -10.00
N LYS A 289 15.01 31.67 -10.43
CA LYS A 289 14.79 32.93 -9.71
C LYS A 289 14.35 32.55 -8.30
N LYS A 290 15.19 32.83 -7.31
CA LYS A 290 14.77 32.90 -5.91
C LYS A 290 13.66 33.96 -5.84
N GLU A 291 12.41 33.55 -5.66
CA GLU A 291 11.39 34.43 -5.10
C GLU A 291 11.77 34.67 -3.63
N THR A 292 12.62 35.66 -3.41
CA THR A 292 12.76 36.28 -2.10
C THR A 292 11.44 37.01 -1.85
N GLY A 293 10.58 36.41 -1.03
CA GLY A 293 9.42 37.09 -0.49
C GLY A 293 9.86 38.20 0.45
N THR A 294 10.26 39.34 -0.09
CA THR A 294 10.38 40.58 0.69
C THR A 294 8.96 41.09 0.90
N VAL A 295 8.40 40.80 2.07
CA VAL A 295 7.21 41.49 2.57
C VAL A 295 7.64 42.92 2.89
N THR A 296 7.57 43.82 1.90
CA THR A 296 7.61 45.26 2.16
C THR A 296 6.27 45.66 2.75
N VAL A 297 6.21 45.79 4.07
CA VAL A 297 5.12 46.50 4.75
C VAL A 297 5.22 47.97 4.35
N LYS A 298 4.33 48.41 3.47
CA LYS A 298 4.17 49.82 3.13
C LYS A 298 3.35 50.45 4.25
N VAL A 299 4.02 51.00 5.27
CA VAL A 299 3.35 51.84 6.28
C VAL A 299 3.02 53.17 5.61
N ASN A 300 1.73 53.37 5.35
CA ASN A 300 1.21 54.63 4.84
C ASN A 300 1.05 55.59 6.04
N ALA A 301 2.09 56.38 6.32
CA ALA A 301 1.98 57.48 7.28
C ALA A 301 1.57 58.75 6.54
N SER A 302 0.28 59.07 6.60
CA SER A 302 -0.23 60.40 6.25
C SER A 302 -1.18 60.87 7.33
N MET A 303 -0.96 62.13 7.74
CA MET A 303 -1.85 63.00 8.51
C MET A 303 -1.83 62.88 10.05
N MET A 304 -1.00 63.72 10.67
CA MET A 304 -1.48 64.65 11.70
C MET A 304 -0.69 65.96 11.57
N THR A 305 -1.42 67.01 11.24
CA THR A 305 -1.01 68.42 11.15
C THR A 305 -0.68 69.02 12.52
N PRO A 306 0.11 70.12 12.56
CA PRO A 306 0.46 70.81 13.80
C PRO A 306 -0.64 71.78 14.23
N ALA A 307 -0.80 71.98 15.54
CA ALA A 307 -1.46 73.17 16.07
C ALA A 307 -0.89 73.49 17.45
N THR A 308 -0.26 74.69 17.49
CA THR A 308 0.05 75.58 18.63
C THR A 308 0.92 75.07 19.75
#